data_AF-A0A5M3W3S1-F1
#
_entry.id   AF-A0A5M3W3S1-F1
#
_cell.length_a   1.000
_cell.length_b   1.000
_cell.length_c   1.000
_cell.angle_alpha   90.00
_cell.angle_beta   90.00
_cell.angle_gamma   90.00
#
_symmetry.space_group_name_H-M   'P 1'
#
loop_
_entity.id
_entity.type
_entity.pdbx_description
1 polymer ?
#
loop_
_entity_poly.entity_id
_entity_poly.type
_entity_poly.pdbx_seq_one_letter_code
_entity_poly.pdbx_strand_id
1 'polypeptide(L)'
;MHFTSVSKTNPSYGIKTRSYGDLQFGRSQVAASSIISTIDYGVSTRVTEDVAELLGLEPDKLTGPTHTITIKDTSYISGGLTDILLPPGKTWLKSKGFGTQAGLGGSAINVLSPRELKLLLADVDVKKAGGVVDGVPTTVYSGSNLFRTDLLGFKVSFKVNWKLWIGNSDGLIRRIASNENILMRDPEGKVKPFRLQLSSDTYLTNWGKQVWIYAPDERLVEDLTTSLTLPSEVLGSIDLGD
;
A
#
# COMPACT_ATOMS: atom_id res chain seq x y z
N MET A 1 3.14 -12.32 12.72
CA MET A 1 3.65 -12.59 11.35
C MET A 1 4.40 -11.36 10.89
N HIS A 2 5.54 -11.53 10.23
CA HIS A 2 6.31 -10.44 9.65
C HIS A 2 6.19 -10.44 8.13
N PHE A 3 6.23 -9.28 7.49
CA PHE A 3 6.32 -9.18 6.04
C PHE A 3 7.34 -8.15 5.59
N THR A 4 7.88 -8.40 4.40
CA THR A 4 8.66 -7.42 3.62
C THR A 4 8.10 -7.39 2.21
N SER A 5 7.85 -6.22 1.69
CA SER A 5 7.28 -5.97 0.37
C SER A 5 8.09 -4.94 -0.38
N VAL A 6 8.26 -5.16 -1.67
CA VAL A 6 8.74 -4.15 -2.61
C VAL A 6 7.70 -4.00 -3.70
N SER A 7 7.32 -2.77 -4.00
CA SER A 7 6.47 -2.45 -5.15
C SER A 7 7.14 -1.42 -6.05
N LYS A 8 6.72 -1.40 -7.31
CA LYS A 8 7.22 -0.47 -8.33
C LYS A 8 6.11 -0.08 -9.29
N THR A 9 6.12 1.18 -9.73
CA THR A 9 5.32 1.68 -10.85
C THR A 9 6.15 1.73 -12.16
N ASN A 10 5.59 1.25 -13.27
CA ASN A 10 6.18 1.29 -14.62
C ASN A 10 5.17 1.86 -15.64
N PRO A 11 5.62 2.45 -16.76
CA PRO A 11 6.97 2.96 -17.05
C PRO A 11 7.19 4.41 -16.56
N SER A 12 6.13 5.10 -16.12
CA SER A 12 6.06 6.58 -16.16
C SER A 12 6.65 7.35 -14.98
N TYR A 13 6.87 6.73 -13.82
CA TYR A 13 7.36 7.49 -12.64
C TYR A 13 8.50 6.83 -11.88
N GLY A 14 8.82 5.55 -12.13
CA GLY A 14 9.94 4.88 -11.48
C GLY A 14 9.81 4.74 -9.96
N ILE A 15 8.64 5.07 -9.38
CA ILE A 15 8.38 5.07 -7.95
C ILE A 15 8.49 3.63 -7.47
N LYS A 16 9.35 3.42 -6.47
CA LYS A 16 9.50 2.17 -5.75
C LYS A 16 9.09 2.40 -4.32
N THR A 17 8.23 1.54 -3.81
CA THR A 17 7.92 1.52 -2.38
C THR A 17 8.56 0.28 -1.78
N ARG A 18 9.19 0.44 -0.63
CA ARG A 18 9.58 -0.69 0.22
C ARG A 18 8.79 -0.58 1.49
N SER A 19 8.14 -1.67 1.87
CA SER A 19 7.34 -1.73 3.10
C SER A 19 7.74 -2.96 3.87
N TYR A 20 7.82 -2.86 5.18
CA TYR A 20 7.99 -4.01 6.05
C TYR A 20 7.27 -3.77 7.35
N GLY A 21 6.90 -4.85 8.02
CA GLY A 21 6.11 -4.70 9.23
C GLY A 21 5.65 -6.00 9.83
N ASP A 22 4.96 -5.86 10.94
CA ASP A 22 4.37 -6.96 11.66
C ASP A 22 2.85 -6.88 11.63
N LEU A 23 2.24 -8.05 11.56
CA LEU A 23 0.79 -8.24 11.63
C LEU A 23 0.46 -9.07 12.88
N GLN A 24 -0.50 -8.55 13.64
CA GLN A 24 -1.13 -9.23 14.75
C GLN A 24 -2.44 -9.84 14.27
N PHE A 25 -2.54 -11.17 14.34
CA PHE A 25 -3.76 -11.88 14.01
C PHE A 25 -4.70 -11.94 15.22
N GLY A 26 -5.97 -11.65 14.98
CA GLY A 26 -7.06 -12.00 15.88
C GLY A 26 -7.57 -13.42 15.60
N ARG A 27 -8.79 -13.73 16.07
CA ARG A 27 -9.39 -15.05 15.87
C ARG A 27 -9.67 -15.42 14.41
N SER A 28 -9.94 -14.44 13.55
CA SER A 28 -10.43 -14.67 12.18
C SER A 28 -9.71 -13.89 11.09
N GLN A 29 -8.95 -12.84 11.45
CA GLN A 29 -8.30 -11.94 10.49
C GLN A 29 -7.18 -11.15 11.16
N VAL A 30 -6.46 -10.34 10.38
CA VAL A 30 -5.51 -9.36 10.90
C VAL A 30 -6.27 -8.36 11.78
N ALA A 31 -5.89 -8.25 13.05
CA ALA A 31 -6.51 -7.35 14.01
C ALA A 31 -5.75 -6.01 14.11
N ALA A 32 -4.43 -6.05 13.92
CA ALA A 32 -3.59 -4.87 13.88
C ALA A 32 -2.37 -5.08 12.97
N SER A 33 -1.84 -3.98 12.46
CA SER A 33 -0.62 -3.93 11.66
C SER A 33 0.26 -2.76 12.06
N SER A 34 1.57 -2.94 11.98
CA SER A 34 2.57 -1.89 12.17
C SER A 34 3.55 -1.97 11.01
N ILE A 35 3.51 -0.97 10.13
CA ILE A 35 4.17 -0.99 8.82
C ILE A 35 5.06 0.24 8.71
N ILE A 36 6.32 0.02 8.37
CA ILE A 36 7.23 1.08 7.94
C ILE A 36 7.30 1.02 6.41
N SER A 37 7.06 2.13 5.75
CA SER A 37 7.15 2.26 4.29
C SER A 37 8.10 3.39 3.92
N THR A 38 8.94 3.16 2.92
CA THR A 38 9.79 4.18 2.29
C THR A 38 9.42 4.28 0.82
N ILE A 39 9.30 5.50 0.31
CA ILE A 39 9.02 5.76 -1.10
C ILE A 39 10.29 6.34 -1.73
N ASP A 40 10.76 5.67 -2.77
CA ASP A 40 11.84 6.11 -3.64
C ASP A 40 11.19 6.55 -4.97
N TYR A 41 11.15 7.86 -5.23
CA TYR A 41 10.61 8.41 -6.48
C TYR A 41 11.54 8.18 -7.69
N GLY A 42 12.64 7.46 -7.53
CA GLY A 42 13.55 7.06 -8.60
C GLY A 42 14.42 8.21 -9.13
N VAL A 43 14.76 8.13 -10.42
CA VAL A 43 15.68 9.07 -11.12
C VAL A 43 15.08 10.46 -11.36
N SER A 44 13.86 10.71 -10.90
CA SER A 44 13.25 12.03 -10.94
C SER A 44 13.53 12.77 -9.64
N THR A 45 14.81 12.95 -9.31
CA THR A 45 15.23 13.87 -8.23
C THR A 45 14.58 15.23 -8.46
N ARG A 46 14.44 15.65 -9.73
CA ARG A 46 13.67 16.83 -10.13
C ARG A 46 12.22 16.82 -9.67
N VAL A 47 11.43 15.75 -9.81
CA VAL A 47 10.04 15.79 -9.31
C VAL A 47 10.01 15.86 -7.78
N THR A 48 10.93 15.20 -7.08
CA THR A 48 11.00 15.33 -5.62
C THR A 48 11.45 16.73 -5.22
N GLU A 49 12.45 17.32 -5.89
CA GLU A 49 12.94 18.68 -5.67
C GLU A 49 11.88 19.71 -6.05
N ASP A 50 11.24 19.60 -7.21
CA ASP A 50 10.18 20.49 -7.70
C ASP A 50 8.95 20.44 -6.78
N VAL A 51 8.55 19.24 -6.31
CA VAL A 51 7.45 19.09 -5.35
C VAL A 51 7.85 19.60 -3.97
N ALA A 52 9.10 19.38 -3.55
CA ALA A 52 9.62 19.91 -2.30
C ALA A 52 9.65 21.44 -2.34
N GLU A 53 10.19 22.04 -3.40
CA GLU A 53 10.22 23.47 -3.66
C GLU A 53 8.81 24.07 -3.71
N LEU A 54 7.90 23.46 -4.48
CA LEU A 54 6.50 23.89 -4.58
C LEU A 54 5.80 23.90 -3.22
N LEU A 55 6.12 22.95 -2.35
CA LEU A 55 5.54 22.83 -1.01
C LEU A 55 6.36 23.55 0.07
N GLY A 56 7.49 24.16 -0.28
CA GLY A 56 8.42 24.79 0.68
C GLY A 56 9.05 23.80 1.67
N LEU A 57 9.28 22.56 1.25
CA LEU A 57 9.75 21.45 2.07
C LEU A 57 11.17 21.05 1.72
N GLU A 58 11.84 20.38 2.66
CA GLU A 58 13.06 19.63 2.36
C GLU A 58 12.71 18.33 1.63
N PRO A 59 13.44 17.92 0.57
CA PRO A 59 13.20 16.68 -0.17
C PRO A 59 13.14 15.41 0.70
N ASP A 60 13.90 15.39 1.80
CA ASP A 60 13.92 14.30 2.77
C ASP A 60 12.58 14.13 3.50
N LYS A 61 11.75 15.17 3.59
CA LYS A 61 10.40 15.09 4.16
C LYS A 61 9.40 14.42 3.22
N LEU A 62 9.67 14.39 1.91
CA LEU A 62 8.86 13.68 0.93
C LEU A 62 9.21 12.20 0.82
N THR A 63 10.48 11.84 1.05
CA THR A 63 11.02 10.48 0.86
C THR A 63 11.29 9.73 2.15
N GLY A 64 11.22 10.42 3.29
CA GLY A 64 11.43 9.85 4.60
C GLY A 64 10.48 8.67 4.90
N PRO A 65 10.91 7.74 5.78
CA PRO A 65 10.08 6.61 6.16
C PRO A 65 8.78 7.09 6.82
N THR A 66 7.68 6.46 6.45
CA THR A 66 6.38 6.61 7.09
C THR A 66 6.09 5.38 7.93
N HIS A 67 5.70 5.57 9.19
CA HIS A 67 5.23 4.51 10.07
C HIS A 67 3.72 4.57 10.18
N THR A 68 3.05 3.52 9.72
CA THR A 68 1.60 3.35 9.83
C THR A 68 1.27 2.24 10.81
N ILE A 69 0.55 2.59 11.86
CA ILE A 69 -0.08 1.63 12.78
C ILE A 69 -1.57 1.61 12.50
N THR A 70 -2.13 0.43 12.26
CA THR A 70 -3.56 0.26 12.07
C THR A 70 -4.09 -0.71 13.12
N ILE A 71 -5.12 -0.29 13.84
CA ILE A 71 -5.82 -1.10 14.83
C ILE A 71 -7.30 -1.01 14.53
N LYS A 72 -7.90 -2.16 14.17
CA LYS A 72 -9.30 -2.23 13.70
C LYS A 72 -9.54 -1.31 12.49
N ASP A 73 -10.26 -0.22 12.70
CA ASP A 73 -10.73 0.77 11.73
C ASP A 73 -10.05 2.14 11.92
N THR A 74 -8.98 2.20 12.71
CA THR A 74 -8.22 3.43 12.97
C THR A 74 -6.78 3.24 12.51
N SER A 75 -6.31 4.16 11.69
CA SER A 75 -4.91 4.24 11.27
C SER A 75 -4.23 5.45 11.90
N TYR A 76 -3.00 5.26 12.35
CA TYR A 76 -2.10 6.28 12.85
C TYR A 76 -0.89 6.32 11.94
N ILE A 77 -0.52 7.49 11.46
CA ILE A 77 0.57 7.69 10.51
C ILE A 77 1.55 8.69 11.10
N SER A 78 2.84 8.39 11.05
CA SER A 78 3.93 9.25 11.53
C SER A 78 5.05 9.27 10.49
N GLY A 79 5.81 10.37 10.43
CA GLY A 79 6.92 10.53 9.49
C GLY A 79 6.51 11.01 8.11
N GLY A 80 7.53 11.28 7.27
CA GLY A 80 7.35 11.81 5.92
C GLY A 80 6.52 13.08 5.90
N LEU A 81 5.56 13.15 4.97
CA LEU A 81 4.65 14.29 4.80
C LEU A 81 3.77 14.57 6.02
N THR A 82 3.53 13.58 6.89
CA THR A 82 2.67 13.81 8.06
C THR A 82 3.31 14.71 9.10
N ASP A 83 4.65 14.72 9.22
CA ASP A 83 5.36 15.59 10.17
C ASP A 83 5.11 17.08 9.94
N ILE A 84 4.80 17.46 8.69
CA ILE A 84 4.58 18.85 8.30
C ILE A 84 3.16 19.31 8.65
N LEU A 85 2.21 18.39 8.67
CA LEU A 85 0.79 18.68 8.90
C LEU A 85 0.41 18.69 10.38
N LEU A 86 1.35 18.36 11.26
CA LEU A 86 1.10 18.17 12.67
C LEU A 86 1.45 19.44 13.48
N PRO A 87 0.59 19.85 14.43
CA PRO A 87 0.91 20.96 15.31
C PRO A 87 2.06 20.59 16.28
N PRO A 88 2.74 21.58 16.88
CA PRO A 88 3.85 21.35 17.79
C PRO A 88 3.49 20.35 18.90
N GLY A 89 4.36 19.36 19.12
CA GLY A 89 4.17 18.32 20.14
C GLY A 89 3.33 17.12 19.68
N LYS A 90 2.77 17.14 18.47
CA LYS A 90 2.12 15.99 17.84
C LYS A 90 3.07 15.30 16.88
N THR A 91 3.02 13.97 16.85
CA THR A 91 3.87 13.14 15.98
C THR A 91 3.09 12.07 15.22
N TRP A 92 1.79 11.94 15.48
CA TRP A 92 0.93 10.95 14.85
C TRP A 92 -0.34 11.60 14.32
N LEU A 93 -0.61 11.37 13.04
CA LEU A 93 -1.87 11.71 12.40
C LEU A 93 -2.82 10.51 12.43
N LYS A 94 -4.00 10.69 13.01
CA LYS A 94 -5.02 9.65 13.13
C LYS A 94 -6.11 9.85 12.09
N SER A 95 -6.50 8.76 11.44
CA SER A 95 -7.60 8.71 10.48
C SER A 95 -8.48 7.48 10.74
N LYS A 96 -9.77 7.60 10.41
CA LYS A 96 -10.76 6.52 10.51
C LYS A 96 -11.47 6.34 9.17
N GLY A 97 -11.79 5.09 8.82
CA GLY A 97 -12.72 4.79 7.73
C GLY A 97 -12.12 4.02 6.54
N PHE A 98 -12.47 4.42 5.31
CA PHE A 98 -12.11 3.65 4.13
C PHE A 98 -10.60 3.65 3.88
N GLY A 99 -9.98 2.48 3.69
CA GLY A 99 -8.54 2.33 3.52
C GLY A 99 -7.73 2.16 4.82
N THR A 100 -8.37 2.14 5.99
CA THR A 100 -7.72 1.92 7.30
C THR A 100 -7.84 0.47 7.80
N GLN A 101 -7.90 -0.51 6.90
CA GLN A 101 -7.92 -1.92 7.29
C GLN A 101 -6.50 -2.42 7.52
N ALA A 102 -6.27 -3.10 8.65
CA ALA A 102 -4.98 -3.70 8.95
C ALA A 102 -4.65 -4.80 7.92
N GLY A 103 -3.43 -4.79 7.39
CA GLY A 103 -3.03 -5.69 6.30
C GLY A 103 -1.63 -5.44 5.80
N LEU A 104 -1.33 -5.85 4.56
CA LEU A 104 0.01 -5.79 3.98
C LEU A 104 0.42 -4.40 3.46
N GLY A 105 -0.42 -3.38 3.61
CA GLY A 105 -0.14 -2.01 3.16
C GLY A 105 0.03 -1.89 1.64
N GLY A 106 -1.01 -1.44 0.93
CA GLY A 106 -0.89 -1.08 -0.50
C GLY A 106 -0.71 -2.23 -1.50
N SER A 107 -0.87 -3.49 -1.10
CA SER A 107 -0.95 -4.62 -2.05
C SER A 107 -2.36 -4.72 -2.64
N ALA A 108 -2.49 -4.89 -3.96
CA ALA A 108 -3.80 -5.06 -4.58
C ALA A 108 -4.43 -6.44 -4.39
N ILE A 109 -3.65 -7.43 -3.90
CA ILE A 109 -4.15 -8.75 -3.55
C ILE A 109 -4.05 -8.91 -2.04
N ASN A 110 -5.19 -8.95 -1.35
CA ASN A 110 -5.19 -9.25 0.07
C ASN A 110 -5.17 -10.78 0.29
N VAL A 111 -3.98 -11.38 0.18
CA VAL A 111 -3.79 -12.82 0.40
C VAL A 111 -4.09 -13.28 1.83
N LEU A 112 -4.28 -12.35 2.76
CA LEU A 112 -4.66 -12.62 4.15
C LEU A 112 -6.18 -12.66 4.36
N SER A 113 -6.96 -12.24 3.36
CA SER A 113 -8.41 -12.41 3.32
C SER A 113 -8.74 -13.82 2.82
N PRO A 114 -9.35 -14.69 3.65
CA PRO A 114 -9.70 -16.04 3.21
C PRO A 114 -10.63 -16.06 2.00
N ARG A 115 -11.50 -15.04 1.88
CA ARG A 115 -12.41 -14.88 0.75
C ARG A 115 -11.64 -14.58 -0.54
N GLU A 116 -10.75 -13.60 -0.51
CA GLU A 116 -9.96 -13.24 -1.70
C GLU A 116 -8.99 -14.35 -2.09
N LEU A 117 -8.33 -14.96 -1.10
CA LEU A 117 -7.45 -16.10 -1.35
C LEU A 117 -8.20 -17.27 -2.00
N LYS A 118 -9.42 -17.57 -1.54
CA LYS A 118 -10.26 -18.61 -2.16
C LYS A 118 -10.61 -18.27 -3.60
N LEU A 119 -10.95 -17.02 -3.89
CA LEU A 119 -11.24 -16.56 -5.26
C LEU A 119 -9.99 -16.66 -6.14
N LEU A 120 -8.84 -16.24 -5.62
CA LEU A 120 -7.56 -16.31 -6.32
C LEU A 120 -7.19 -17.76 -6.66
N LEU A 121 -7.36 -18.67 -5.70
CA LEU A 121 -7.04 -20.10 -5.88
C LEU A 121 -8.07 -20.87 -6.74
N ALA A 122 -9.25 -20.31 -6.97
CA ALA A 122 -10.25 -20.93 -7.85
C ALA A 122 -9.86 -20.84 -9.33
N ASP A 123 -9.14 -19.77 -9.71
CA ASP A 123 -8.73 -19.48 -11.09
C ASP A 123 -7.21 -19.70 -11.29
N VAL A 124 -6.69 -20.82 -10.78
CA VAL A 124 -5.26 -21.19 -10.96
C VAL A 124 -5.03 -21.71 -12.37
N ASP A 125 -4.16 -21.03 -13.11
CA ASP A 125 -3.73 -21.47 -14.44
C ASP A 125 -2.60 -22.52 -14.36
N VAL A 126 -1.67 -22.32 -13.41
CA VAL A 126 -0.47 -23.17 -13.29
C VAL A 126 -0.19 -23.49 -11.82
N LYS A 127 0.10 -24.77 -11.57
CA LYS A 127 0.59 -25.29 -10.30
C LYS A 127 1.87 -26.08 -10.54
N LYS A 128 2.96 -25.73 -9.84
CA LYS A 128 4.25 -26.43 -9.97
C LYS A 128 5.12 -26.32 -8.72
N ALA A 129 6.21 -27.09 -8.66
CA ALA A 129 7.22 -26.94 -7.62
C ALA A 129 7.77 -25.50 -7.59
N GLY A 130 7.77 -24.90 -6.39
CA GLY A 130 8.10 -23.50 -6.17
C GLY A 130 9.52 -23.23 -5.71
N GLY A 131 10.30 -24.27 -5.48
CA GLY A 131 11.59 -24.18 -4.81
C GLY A 131 11.44 -23.96 -3.30
N VAL A 132 12.45 -23.35 -2.68
CA VAL A 132 12.50 -23.09 -1.24
C VAL A 132 12.37 -21.59 -0.99
N VAL A 133 11.48 -21.19 -0.09
CA VAL A 133 11.32 -19.80 0.37
C VAL A 133 11.45 -19.81 1.89
N ASP A 134 12.36 -19.00 2.43
CA ASP A 134 12.61 -18.92 3.88
C ASP A 134 12.87 -20.31 4.52
N GLY A 135 13.68 -21.13 3.84
CA GLY A 135 13.99 -22.50 4.27
C GLY A 135 12.86 -23.52 4.08
N VAL A 136 11.68 -23.12 3.62
CA VAL A 136 10.52 -24.01 3.46
C VAL A 136 10.31 -24.38 1.99
N PRO A 137 10.24 -25.68 1.63
CA PRO A 137 9.83 -26.11 0.29
C PRO A 137 8.42 -25.66 -0.04
N THR A 138 8.19 -25.14 -1.24
CA THR A 138 6.93 -24.53 -1.64
C THR A 138 6.35 -25.11 -2.92
N THR A 139 5.05 -24.94 -3.08
CA THR A 139 4.33 -25.06 -4.36
C THR A 139 3.97 -23.66 -4.83
N VAL A 140 4.25 -23.38 -6.11
CA VAL A 140 3.83 -22.15 -6.78
C VAL A 140 2.51 -22.37 -7.48
N TYR A 141 1.58 -21.47 -7.20
CA TYR A 141 0.33 -21.27 -7.90
C TYR A 141 0.42 -19.95 -8.65
N SER A 142 -0.10 -19.90 -9.87
CA SER A 142 -0.16 -18.64 -10.62
C SER A 142 -1.38 -18.58 -11.51
N GLY A 143 -1.85 -17.36 -11.74
CA GLY A 143 -2.98 -17.10 -12.62
C GLY A 143 -3.03 -15.67 -13.10
N SER A 144 -4.07 -15.36 -13.86
CA SER A 144 -4.38 -14.02 -14.34
C SER A 144 -5.86 -13.72 -14.22
N ASN A 145 -6.21 -12.62 -13.55
CA ASN A 145 -7.60 -12.15 -13.45
C ASN A 145 -7.75 -10.79 -14.15
N LEU A 146 -8.87 -10.61 -14.86
CA LEU A 146 -9.23 -9.34 -15.48
C LEU A 146 -10.52 -8.81 -14.85
N PHE A 147 -10.43 -7.66 -14.23
CA PHE A 147 -11.57 -6.94 -13.67
C PHE A 147 -11.90 -5.75 -14.55
N ARG A 148 -13.19 -5.47 -14.72
CA ARG A 148 -13.69 -4.29 -15.43
C ARG A 148 -14.72 -3.62 -14.54
N THR A 149 -14.60 -2.31 -14.38
CA THR A 149 -15.52 -1.50 -13.59
C THR A 149 -15.64 -0.11 -14.19
N ASP A 150 -16.63 0.63 -13.74
CA ASP A 150 -16.81 2.05 -14.03
C ASP A 150 -16.44 2.86 -12.79
N LEU A 151 -15.58 3.86 -12.95
CA LEU A 151 -15.15 4.75 -11.86
C LEU A 151 -15.23 6.20 -12.35
N LEU A 152 -16.12 6.99 -11.74
CA LEU A 152 -16.29 8.42 -12.03
C LEU A 152 -16.50 8.70 -13.55
N GLY A 153 -17.26 7.84 -14.23
CA GLY A 153 -17.51 7.95 -15.68
C GLY A 153 -16.42 7.34 -16.57
N PHE A 154 -15.29 6.88 -16.01
CA PHE A 154 -14.23 6.20 -16.76
C PHE A 154 -14.41 4.69 -16.76
N LYS A 155 -14.18 4.05 -17.91
CA LYS A 155 -14.07 2.59 -18.04
C LYS A 155 -12.70 2.17 -17.54
N VAL A 156 -12.65 1.43 -16.43
CA VAL A 156 -11.42 0.95 -15.81
C VAL A 156 -11.29 -0.54 -16.03
N SER A 157 -10.16 -0.98 -16.56
CA SER A 157 -9.78 -2.40 -16.61
C SER A 157 -8.51 -2.65 -15.83
N PHE A 158 -8.53 -3.67 -14.99
CA PHE A 158 -7.46 -4.06 -14.09
C PHE A 158 -7.09 -5.52 -14.38
N LYS A 159 -5.94 -5.74 -15.03
CA LYS A 159 -5.43 -7.11 -15.26
C LYS A 159 -4.33 -7.42 -14.24
N VAL A 160 -4.58 -8.41 -13.40
CA VAL A 160 -3.65 -8.88 -12.37
C VAL A 160 -3.06 -10.21 -12.79
N ASN A 161 -1.76 -10.25 -13.04
CA ASN A 161 -1.01 -11.51 -13.14
C ASN A 161 -0.35 -11.74 -11.79
N TRP A 162 -0.46 -12.94 -11.24
CA TRP A 162 0.00 -13.20 -9.88
C TRP A 162 0.68 -14.55 -9.73
N LYS A 163 1.51 -14.65 -8.71
CA LYS A 163 2.16 -15.89 -8.26
C LYS A 163 2.11 -15.96 -6.74
N LEU A 164 1.73 -17.13 -6.22
CA LEU A 164 1.61 -17.41 -4.80
C LEU A 164 2.45 -18.65 -4.46
N TRP A 165 3.34 -18.52 -3.49
CA TRP A 165 4.15 -19.61 -2.97
C TRP A 165 3.56 -20.07 -1.65
N ILE A 166 3.16 -21.34 -1.57
CA ILE A 166 2.59 -21.95 -0.35
C ILE A 166 3.56 -23.02 0.14
N GLY A 167 3.88 -23.00 1.45
CA GLY A 167 4.70 -24.00 2.10
C GLY A 167 4.06 -25.39 2.04
N ASN A 168 4.81 -26.38 1.58
CA ASN A 168 4.29 -27.73 1.41
C ASN A 168 4.02 -28.44 2.74
N SER A 169 4.79 -28.10 3.79
CA SER A 169 4.70 -28.73 5.11
C SER A 169 3.61 -28.15 6.00
N ASP A 170 3.27 -26.87 5.84
CA ASP A 170 2.40 -26.13 6.76
C ASP A 170 1.22 -25.41 6.07
N GLY A 171 1.19 -25.39 4.74
CA GLY A 171 0.15 -24.71 3.97
C GLY A 171 0.17 -23.18 4.12
N LEU A 172 1.22 -22.59 4.68
CA LEU A 172 1.31 -21.16 4.91
C LEU A 172 1.85 -20.44 3.67
N ILE A 173 1.31 -19.25 3.40
CA ILE A 173 1.78 -18.43 2.29
C ILE A 173 3.16 -17.88 2.65
N ARG A 174 4.12 -18.05 1.75
CA ARG A 174 5.52 -17.62 1.93
C ARG A 174 5.88 -16.40 1.10
N ARG A 175 5.29 -16.30 -0.09
CA ARG A 175 5.53 -15.20 -1.02
C ARG A 175 4.31 -14.96 -1.89
N ILE A 176 4.04 -13.71 -2.22
CA ILE A 176 3.08 -13.28 -3.23
C ILE A 176 3.77 -12.25 -4.13
N ALA A 177 3.67 -12.46 -5.44
CA ALA A 177 4.12 -11.50 -6.42
C ALA A 177 2.95 -11.15 -7.35
N SER A 178 2.75 -9.87 -7.63
CA SER A 178 1.72 -9.38 -8.56
C SER A 178 2.32 -8.47 -9.62
N ASN A 179 1.71 -8.47 -10.80
CA ASN A 179 1.88 -7.48 -11.83
C ASN A 179 0.49 -7.06 -12.33
N GLU A 180 0.15 -5.81 -12.06
CA GLU A 180 -1.16 -5.24 -12.27
C GLU A 180 -1.06 -4.21 -13.40
N ASN A 181 -1.94 -4.33 -14.37
CA ASN A 181 -2.02 -3.43 -15.50
C ASN A 181 -3.37 -2.73 -15.44
N ILE A 182 -3.33 -1.47 -15.05
CA ILE A 182 -4.50 -0.59 -14.97
C ILE A 182 -4.58 0.19 -16.26
N LEU A 183 -5.75 0.16 -16.88
CA LEU A 183 -6.08 0.96 -18.05
C LEU A 183 -7.40 1.66 -17.79
N MET A 184 -7.36 2.98 -17.76
CA MET A 184 -8.54 3.83 -17.65
C MET A 184 -8.79 4.49 -19.01
N ARG A 185 -10.04 4.45 -19.45
CA ARG A 185 -10.49 5.05 -20.70
C ARG A 185 -11.69 5.95 -20.45
N ASP A 186 -11.63 7.14 -21.02
CA ASP A 186 -12.81 7.97 -21.18
C ASP A 186 -13.71 7.35 -22.26
N PRO A 187 -14.98 7.03 -21.97
CA PRO A 187 -15.92 6.52 -22.97
C PRO A 187 -16.12 7.48 -24.14
N GLU A 188 -16.04 8.79 -23.89
CA GLU A 188 -16.24 9.83 -24.89
C GLU A 188 -14.97 10.10 -25.71
N GLY A 189 -13.83 9.53 -25.30
CA GLY A 189 -12.55 9.66 -25.97
C GLY A 189 -11.96 11.07 -25.93
N LYS A 190 -12.47 11.97 -25.08
CA LYS A 190 -11.98 13.33 -24.91
C LYS A 190 -10.65 13.35 -24.14
N VAL A 191 -10.47 12.39 -23.21
CA VAL A 191 -9.23 12.24 -22.43
C VAL A 191 -8.42 11.04 -22.93
N LYS A 192 -7.10 11.25 -23.09
CA LYS A 192 -6.17 10.17 -23.47
C LYS A 192 -6.21 9.03 -22.44
N PRO A 193 -6.13 7.75 -22.87
CA PRO A 193 -6.15 6.63 -21.94
C PRO A 193 -4.98 6.68 -20.95
N PHE A 194 -5.28 6.55 -19.66
CA PHE A 194 -4.28 6.42 -18.63
C PHE A 194 -3.88 4.95 -18.47
N ARG A 195 -2.57 4.69 -18.43
CA ARG A 195 -1.99 3.36 -18.23
C ARG A 195 -1.05 3.39 -17.03
N LEU A 196 -1.25 2.48 -16.10
CA LEU A 196 -0.37 2.29 -14.96
C LEU A 196 -0.06 0.81 -14.82
N GLN A 197 1.23 0.48 -14.73
CA GLN A 197 1.64 -0.86 -14.35
C GLN A 197 2.21 -0.82 -12.94
N LEU A 198 1.62 -1.60 -12.04
CA LEU A 198 2.13 -1.82 -10.69
C LEU A 198 2.71 -3.22 -10.61
N SER A 199 3.80 -3.39 -9.90
CA SER A 199 4.30 -4.72 -9.56
C SER A 199 4.64 -4.75 -8.10
N SER A 200 4.34 -5.87 -7.43
CA SER A 200 4.70 -6.08 -6.03
C SER A 200 5.31 -7.46 -5.84
N ASP A 201 6.21 -7.57 -4.86
CA ASP A 201 6.79 -8.82 -4.42
C ASP A 201 6.89 -8.79 -2.89
N THR A 202 6.11 -9.64 -2.23
CA THR A 202 5.94 -9.65 -0.77
C THR A 202 6.29 -11.01 -0.22
N TYR A 203 7.14 -11.03 0.81
CA TYR A 203 7.52 -12.22 1.55
C TYR A 203 6.84 -12.19 2.91
N LEU A 204 6.32 -13.36 3.33
CA LEU A 204 5.62 -13.55 4.61
C LEU A 204 6.39 -14.58 5.43
N THR A 205 6.88 -14.14 6.59
CA THR A 205 7.76 -14.91 7.47
C THR A 205 7.24 -14.84 8.90
N ASN A 206 7.87 -15.61 9.81
CA ASN A 206 7.54 -15.58 11.24
C ASN A 206 6.04 -15.77 11.52
N TRP A 207 5.39 -16.67 10.79
CA TRP A 207 4.02 -17.08 11.06
C TRP A 207 3.90 -17.65 12.48
N GLY A 208 2.79 -17.37 13.16
CA GLY A 208 2.58 -17.78 14.55
C GLY A 208 3.37 -17.00 15.60
N LYS A 209 4.34 -16.16 15.22
CA LYS A 209 5.03 -15.26 16.16
C LYS A 209 4.03 -14.34 16.84
N GLN A 210 4.04 -14.34 18.17
CA GLN A 210 3.26 -13.41 18.99
C GLN A 210 3.81 -11.99 18.82
N VAL A 211 2.92 -11.07 18.49
CA VAL A 211 3.22 -9.64 18.32
C VAL A 211 2.10 -8.85 18.99
N TRP A 212 2.48 -7.80 19.71
CA TRP A 212 1.56 -6.87 20.35
C TRP A 212 1.72 -5.50 19.70
N ILE A 213 0.65 -5.00 19.11
CA ILE A 213 0.63 -3.71 18.42
C ILE A 213 -0.36 -2.80 19.17
N TYR A 214 0.15 -1.68 19.66
CA TYR A 214 -0.61 -0.71 20.45
C TYR A 214 -0.80 0.58 19.68
N ALA A 215 -1.88 1.28 20.00
CA ALA A 215 -2.07 2.63 19.51
C ALA A 215 -0.97 3.54 20.08
N PRO A 216 -0.56 4.61 19.36
CA PRO A 216 0.31 5.62 19.92
C PRO A 216 -0.31 6.28 21.17
N ASP A 217 0.54 6.91 21.98
CA ASP A 217 0.09 7.75 23.11
C ASP A 217 -0.81 8.88 22.58
N GLU A 218 -2.04 8.98 23.10
CA GLU A 218 -3.04 9.94 22.65
C GLU A 218 -2.55 11.40 22.72
N ARG A 219 -1.62 11.71 23.64
CA ARG A 219 -1.03 13.05 23.75
C ARG A 219 -0.25 13.45 22.49
N LEU A 220 0.32 12.47 21.79
CA LEU A 220 1.10 12.65 20.57
C LEU A 220 0.24 12.58 19.29
N VAL A 221 -1.06 12.29 19.42
CA VAL A 221 -1.97 12.07 18.30
C VAL A 221 -2.78 13.34 17.99
N GLU A 222 -2.92 13.60 16.69
CA GLU A 222 -3.80 14.60 16.10
C GLU A 222 -4.82 13.92 15.18
N ASP A 223 -6.08 14.34 15.18
CA ASP A 223 -7.14 13.72 14.38
C ASP A 223 -7.31 14.45 13.04
N LEU A 224 -7.19 13.72 11.92
CA LEU A 224 -7.28 14.26 10.56
C LEU A 224 -8.61 14.99 10.30
N THR A 225 -9.69 14.60 11.00
CA THR A 225 -10.98 15.29 10.92
C THR A 225 -10.95 16.73 11.42
N THR A 226 -9.93 17.09 12.20
CA THR A 226 -9.74 18.42 12.79
C THR A 226 -8.71 19.26 12.01
N SER A 227 -7.78 18.61 11.31
CA SER A 227 -6.59 19.25 10.71
C SER A 227 -6.70 19.57 9.22
N LEU A 228 -7.84 19.31 8.57
CA LEU A 228 -8.10 19.67 7.17
C LEU A 228 -8.46 21.15 6.97
N THR A 229 -8.06 22.02 7.90
CA THR A 229 -7.81 23.43 7.61
C THR A 229 -6.38 23.53 7.08
N LEU A 230 -6.22 23.42 5.75
CA LEU A 230 -4.97 23.81 5.11
C LEU A 230 -4.64 25.25 5.57
N PRO A 231 -3.38 25.56 5.95
CA PRO A 231 -2.99 26.94 6.19
C PRO A 231 -3.38 27.75 4.96
N SER A 232 -4.10 28.86 5.16
CA SER A 232 -4.52 29.77 4.08
C SER A 232 -3.33 30.30 3.25
N GLU A 233 -2.12 30.12 3.74
CA GLU A 233 -0.86 30.51 3.11
C GLU A 233 -0.36 29.51 2.05
N VAL A 234 -0.83 28.24 2.06
CA VAL A 234 -0.45 27.22 1.06
C VAL A 234 -1.43 27.19 -0.12
N LEU A 235 -2.65 27.68 0.07
CA LEU A 235 -3.61 27.95 -1.01
C LEU A 235 -3.52 29.42 -1.41
N GLY A 236 -2.37 29.81 -1.96
CA GLY A 236 -2.26 31.04 -2.72
C GLY A 236 -3.23 30.98 -3.91
N SER A 237 -4.36 31.67 -3.78
CA SER A 237 -5.18 32.22 -4.86
C SER A 237 -5.12 31.46 -6.20
N ILE A 238 -5.91 30.39 -6.33
CA ILE A 238 -6.51 30.13 -7.65
C ILE A 238 -7.88 30.80 -7.60
N ASP A 239 -7.87 32.08 -7.94
CA ASP A 239 -9.04 32.79 -8.44
C ASP A 239 -9.39 32.15 -9.79
N LEU A 240 -10.29 31.16 -9.77
CA LEU A 240 -10.99 30.72 -10.97
C LEU A 240 -12.13 31.71 -11.19
N GLY A 241 -11.76 32.90 -11.68
CA GLY A 241 -12.71 33.94 -12.05
C GLY A 241 -13.81 33.39 -12.98
N ASP A 242 -14.98 34.00 -12.85
CA ASP A 242 -16.23 33.76 -13.59
C ASP A 242 -16.05 33.44 -15.10
#